data_AF-A0A7J8EX42-F1
#
_entry.id   AF-A0A7J8EX42-F1
#
_cell.length_a   1.000
_cell.length_b   1.000
_cell.length_c   1.000
_cell.angle_alpha   90.00
_cell.angle_beta   90.00
_cell.angle_gamma   90.00
#
_symmetry.space_group_name_H-M   'P 1'
#
loop_
_entity.id
_entity.type
_entity.pdbx_description
1 polymer ?
#
loop_
_entity_poly.entity_id
_entity_poly.type
_entity_poly.pdbx_seq_one_letter_code
_entity_poly.pdbx_strand_id
1 'polypeptide(L)'
;MSRVVRPPSEAEAQTWETEDDDMAEGDLGYGLGRRPGGIYEVQVSHLFTSRKRSDDRDFSPPPCPGKGEERSGAIFRYSRHKSLQDTCPEGSRIPHYRGRRSPDSNSELSNVELKQRLDETLEEVEILKTELEASQRQLEGKEEALKILQSMEINALQWEIEFDHNRFKNIEESWTQKYDRLNCENAVLKETLKLKTEEIKMLKSENASLNQQYLEVLAMLDIKQQKMVQENVCQDKSGFTEVSGLELAVLGACLCHGPRGSPCSCAKMAASARKMLLQLKQELQLLQKSKEEAYIMADAFRIAFEQQLMRKNDQALKLTQMDKLCKKETKWINWKHLKEDVE
;
A
#
# COMPACT_ATOMS: atom_id res chain seq x y z
N MET A 1 -34.88 -76.97 -11.10
CA MET A 1 -36.07 -76.24 -11.61
C MET A 1 -36.52 -75.33 -10.47
N SER A 2 -36.66 -74.01 -10.56
CA SER A 2 -36.87 -73.16 -11.72
C SER A 2 -36.05 -71.87 -11.59
N ARG A 3 -35.48 -71.44 -12.72
CA ARG A 3 -34.84 -70.14 -12.91
C ARG A 3 -35.94 -69.10 -13.14
N VAL A 4 -35.81 -67.93 -12.54
CA VAL A 4 -36.35 -66.70 -13.12
C VAL A 4 -35.20 -65.69 -13.17
N VAL A 5 -35.04 -65.11 -14.36
CA VAL A 5 -33.92 -64.29 -14.82
C VAL A 5 -34.48 -62.94 -15.24
N ARG A 6 -33.93 -61.86 -14.65
CA ARG A 6 -33.75 -60.46 -15.15
C ARG A 6 -34.98 -59.55 -15.35
N PRO A 7 -34.82 -58.20 -15.31
CA PRO A 7 -33.79 -57.40 -16.00
C PRO A 7 -32.87 -56.52 -15.11
N PRO A 8 -31.78 -55.96 -15.68
CA PRO A 8 -30.84 -55.08 -15.00
C PRO A 8 -31.35 -53.62 -15.05
N SER A 9 -31.24 -52.90 -13.95
CA SER A 9 -31.40 -51.44 -13.95
C SER A 9 -30.09 -50.76 -14.29
N GLU A 10 -30.23 -49.70 -15.07
CA GLU A 10 -29.21 -49.01 -15.84
C GLU A 10 -28.03 -48.52 -15.00
N ALA A 11 -26.84 -48.78 -15.54
CA ALA A 11 -25.64 -48.06 -15.17
C ALA A 11 -25.72 -46.67 -15.80
N GLU A 12 -26.04 -45.66 -15.00
CA GLU A 12 -25.70 -44.29 -15.34
C GLU A 12 -24.19 -44.12 -15.12
N ALA A 13 -23.48 -44.04 -16.24
CA ALA A 13 -22.11 -43.60 -16.29
C ALA A 13 -22.08 -42.11 -15.89
N GLN A 14 -21.73 -41.82 -14.64
CA GLN A 14 -21.27 -40.48 -14.28
C GLN A 14 -19.78 -40.40 -14.55
N THR A 15 -19.53 -39.88 -15.76
CA THR A 15 -18.37 -39.13 -16.19
C THR A 15 -17.62 -38.46 -15.06
N TRP A 16 -16.31 -38.68 -15.08
CA TRP A 16 -15.31 -37.90 -14.36
C TRP A 16 -15.57 -36.40 -14.57
N GLU A 17 -16.02 -35.70 -13.53
CA GLU A 17 -15.73 -34.29 -13.39
C GLU A 17 -14.57 -34.19 -12.40
N THR A 18 -13.39 -34.01 -12.98
CA THR A 18 -12.28 -33.33 -12.32
C THR A 18 -12.82 -32.03 -11.77
N GLU A 19 -12.92 -31.91 -10.44
CA GLU A 19 -13.10 -30.62 -9.80
C GLU A 19 -11.86 -29.80 -10.14
N ASP A 20 -12.03 -28.89 -11.09
CA ASP A 20 -11.03 -27.91 -11.47
C ASP A 20 -10.73 -27.03 -10.25
N ASP A 21 -9.45 -27.02 -9.88
CA ASP A 21 -8.84 -26.17 -8.86
C ASP A 21 -8.93 -24.71 -9.31
N ASP A 22 -10.08 -24.08 -9.06
CA ASP A 22 -10.44 -22.72 -9.49
C ASP A 22 -9.77 -21.61 -8.64
N MET A 23 -8.53 -21.87 -8.18
CA MET A 23 -7.69 -20.93 -7.44
C MET A 23 -6.39 -20.58 -8.19
N ALA A 24 -6.25 -21.00 -9.46
CA ALA A 24 -5.02 -20.82 -10.24
C ALA A 24 -4.90 -19.48 -10.98
N GLU A 25 -5.91 -18.61 -10.98
CA GLU A 25 -5.87 -17.33 -11.74
C GLU A 25 -6.21 -16.10 -10.88
N GLY A 26 -5.45 -15.92 -9.80
CA GLY A 26 -5.37 -14.63 -9.09
C GLY A 26 -4.26 -13.74 -9.66
N ASP A 27 -4.42 -13.20 -10.87
CA ASP A 27 -3.52 -12.16 -11.39
C ASP A 27 -3.76 -10.84 -10.65
N LEU A 28 -3.02 -10.61 -9.57
CA LEU A 28 -2.82 -9.28 -9.02
C LEU A 28 -1.78 -8.54 -9.86
N GLY A 29 -2.18 -8.19 -11.08
CA GLY A 29 -1.35 -7.48 -12.04
C GLY A 29 -0.98 -6.09 -11.52
N TYR A 30 0.23 -5.95 -10.98
CA TYR A 30 0.98 -4.69 -11.10
C TYR A 30 1.63 -4.72 -12.49
N GLY A 31 1.01 -4.02 -13.45
CA GLY A 31 1.34 -4.06 -14.87
C GLY A 31 2.75 -3.59 -15.24
N LEU A 32 3.76 -4.41 -14.97
CA LEU A 32 5.13 -4.29 -15.47
C LEU A 32 5.75 -5.68 -15.73
N GLY A 33 5.09 -6.48 -16.57
CA GLY A 33 5.61 -7.80 -17.00
C GLY A 33 5.65 -7.91 -18.52
N ARG A 34 6.85 -7.93 -19.11
CA ARG A 34 7.04 -8.28 -20.52
C ARG A 34 6.69 -9.77 -20.74
N ARG A 35 6.08 -10.08 -21.89
CA ARG A 35 5.76 -11.47 -22.29
C ARG A 35 7.03 -12.28 -22.64
N PRO A 36 7.08 -13.59 -22.32
CA PRO A 36 8.14 -14.49 -22.79
C PRO A 36 8.01 -14.76 -24.30
N GLY A 37 9.10 -14.58 -25.07
CA GLY A 37 9.13 -14.85 -26.51
C GLY A 37 10.00 -13.93 -27.38
N GLY A 38 10.68 -12.92 -26.81
CA GLY A 38 11.55 -12.00 -27.54
C GLY A 38 12.94 -12.59 -27.82
N ILE A 39 13.29 -12.70 -29.10
CA ILE A 39 14.53 -13.27 -29.63
C ILE A 39 15.71 -12.36 -29.27
N TYR A 40 16.85 -12.96 -28.91
CA TYR A 40 18.12 -12.27 -28.70
C TYR A 40 18.62 -11.67 -30.02
N GLU A 41 18.90 -10.37 -30.06
CA GLU A 41 19.87 -9.86 -31.02
C GLU A 41 20.76 -8.79 -30.39
N VAL A 42 22.01 -9.19 -30.22
CA VAL A 42 23.16 -8.33 -29.97
C VAL A 42 23.46 -7.61 -31.28
N GLN A 43 23.50 -6.27 -31.24
CA GLN A 43 24.44 -5.55 -32.08
C GLN A 43 25.01 -4.33 -31.35
N VAL A 44 26.32 -4.26 -31.50
CA VAL A 44 27.30 -3.40 -30.88
C VAL A 44 27.35 -2.06 -31.63
N SER A 45 27.77 -1.00 -30.92
CA SER A 45 28.41 0.23 -31.45
C SER A 45 27.51 1.31 -32.10
N HIS A 46 27.70 2.62 -31.95
CA HIS A 46 28.79 3.48 -31.49
C HIS A 46 28.25 4.91 -31.20
N LEU A 47 28.78 5.57 -30.14
CA LEU A 47 29.00 7.04 -29.97
C LEU A 47 27.73 7.94 -29.89
N PHE A 48 27.54 8.83 -28.90
CA PHE A 48 28.41 9.93 -28.49
C PHE A 48 28.14 10.43 -27.05
N THR A 49 29.24 10.57 -26.29
CA THR A 49 29.65 11.67 -25.39
C THR A 49 28.72 12.28 -24.31
N SER A 50 29.22 12.16 -23.06
CA SER A 50 29.55 13.26 -22.13
C SER A 50 28.42 13.99 -21.37
N ARG A 51 28.36 13.74 -20.06
CA ARG A 51 28.77 14.66 -18.97
C ARG A 51 27.88 14.55 -17.72
N LYS A 52 28.41 13.84 -16.73
CA LYS A 52 28.35 14.08 -15.28
C LYS A 52 27.60 15.36 -14.82
N ARG A 53 26.49 15.21 -14.07
CA ARG A 53 26.27 15.78 -12.72
C ARG A 53 24.94 15.36 -12.10
N SER A 54 24.98 15.23 -10.78
CA SER A 54 23.93 14.93 -9.80
C SER A 54 22.95 16.08 -9.60
N ASP A 55 21.72 15.79 -9.14
CA ASP A 55 21.20 16.22 -7.83
C ASP A 55 19.69 15.93 -7.66
N ASP A 56 19.36 15.50 -6.44
CA ASP A 56 18.08 15.37 -5.71
C ASP A 56 16.81 16.03 -6.27
N ARG A 57 15.72 15.26 -6.29
CA ARG A 57 14.34 15.74 -6.01
C ARG A 57 13.49 14.62 -5.39
N ASP A 58 13.45 14.59 -4.06
CA ASP A 58 12.37 13.98 -3.29
C ASP A 58 11.14 14.91 -3.29
N PHE A 59 9.97 14.35 -3.60
CA PHE A 59 8.66 14.96 -3.38
C PHE A 59 7.97 14.25 -2.21
N SER A 60 7.66 14.96 -1.14
CA SER A 60 6.74 14.49 -0.09
C SER A 60 5.35 15.13 -0.26
N PRO A 61 4.26 14.40 -0.02
CA PRO A 61 2.88 14.95 -0.05
C PRO A 61 2.52 15.67 1.27
N PRO A 62 1.52 16.57 1.28
CA PRO A 62 1.20 17.38 2.46
C PRO A 62 0.22 16.68 3.43
N PRO A 63 0.21 17.04 4.73
CA PRO A 63 -0.74 16.49 5.71
C PRO A 63 -2.05 17.29 5.81
N CYS A 64 -3.17 16.58 6.00
CA CYS A 64 -4.52 17.13 6.21
C CYS A 64 -4.69 17.79 7.60
N PRO A 65 -5.51 18.87 7.74
CA PRO A 65 -5.78 19.46 9.06
C PRO A 65 -7.04 18.89 9.73
N GLY A 66 -6.93 18.66 11.05
CA GLY A 66 -8.03 18.33 11.96
C GLY A 66 -8.86 19.55 12.39
N LYS A 67 -10.10 19.27 12.81
CA LYS A 67 -11.13 20.23 13.27
C LYS A 67 -10.82 20.85 14.64
N GLY A 68 -11.20 22.12 14.84
CA GLY A 68 -11.33 22.75 16.17
C GLY A 68 -11.53 24.28 16.17
N GLU A 69 -12.80 24.70 16.18
CA GLU A 69 -13.44 25.93 16.73
C GLU A 69 -12.91 27.37 16.52
N GLU A 70 -13.72 28.12 15.75
CA GLU A 70 -14.43 29.38 16.04
C GLU A 70 -13.75 30.69 16.49
N ARG A 71 -13.99 31.68 15.61
CA ARG A 71 -14.41 33.09 15.85
C ARG A 71 -13.33 34.14 16.10
N SER A 72 -13.07 34.95 15.06
CA SER A 72 -13.37 36.40 14.99
C SER A 72 -12.37 37.17 14.11
N GLY A 73 -12.89 38.06 13.27
CA GLY A 73 -12.16 39.25 12.82
C GLY A 73 -11.52 39.15 11.43
N ALA A 74 -12.26 39.57 10.41
CA ALA A 74 -11.68 40.00 9.15
C ALA A 74 -10.73 41.18 9.40
N ILE A 75 -9.42 40.97 9.24
CA ILE A 75 -8.43 42.04 9.06
C ILE A 75 -7.40 41.56 8.03
N PHE A 76 -7.57 41.99 6.79
CA PHE A 76 -6.57 41.83 5.74
C PHE A 76 -5.43 42.82 6.02
N ARG A 77 -4.35 42.35 6.65
CA ARG A 77 -3.08 43.09 6.77
C ARG A 77 -2.15 42.65 5.64
N TYR A 78 -1.95 43.53 4.66
CA TYR A 78 -0.79 43.46 3.77
C TYR A 78 0.50 43.64 4.60
N SER A 79 1.29 42.57 4.73
CA SER A 79 2.66 42.66 5.23
C SER A 79 3.64 42.92 4.09
N ARG A 80 3.92 44.21 3.90
CA ARG A 80 5.26 44.80 3.76
C ARG A 80 6.38 43.83 3.37
N HIS A 81 6.72 43.77 2.08
CA HIS A 81 8.03 43.27 1.64
C HIS A 81 9.10 44.33 1.90
N LYS A 82 10.14 43.92 2.63
CA LYS A 82 11.38 44.68 2.81
C LYS A 82 12.23 44.62 1.54
N SER A 83 12.82 45.78 1.27
CA SER A 83 13.87 46.11 0.32
C SER A 83 15.10 45.19 0.36
N LEU A 84 15.61 44.88 -0.82
CA LEU A 84 17.03 44.82 -1.23
C LEU A 84 17.02 45.29 -2.69
N GLN A 85 17.46 46.51 -3.03
CA GLN A 85 18.87 46.88 -3.26
C GLN A 85 19.68 45.74 -3.88
N ASP A 86 19.85 45.81 -5.20
CA ASP A 86 21.11 45.48 -5.83
C ASP A 86 21.37 46.42 -7.02
N THR A 87 22.30 47.34 -6.78
CA THR A 87 23.49 47.56 -7.60
C THR A 87 23.29 47.87 -9.09
N CYS A 88 23.37 49.16 -9.41
CA CYS A 88 23.76 49.66 -10.73
C CYS A 88 25.10 49.07 -11.18
N PRO A 89 25.26 48.88 -12.50
CA PRO A 89 26.45 49.37 -13.17
C PRO A 89 26.07 50.45 -14.18
N GLU A 90 26.63 51.63 -13.93
CA GLU A 90 27.26 52.54 -14.88
C GLU A 90 26.92 52.38 -16.38
N GLY A 91 26.34 53.44 -16.92
CA GLY A 91 26.89 54.03 -18.15
C GLY A 91 26.31 53.55 -19.48
N SER A 92 25.12 54.04 -19.83
CA SER A 92 24.86 54.43 -21.23
C SER A 92 24.37 55.86 -21.26
N ARG A 93 25.22 56.68 -21.88
CA ARG A 93 25.23 58.13 -21.87
C ARG A 93 23.98 58.65 -22.59
N ILE A 94 23.12 59.32 -21.83
CA ILE A 94 22.18 60.29 -22.39
C ILE A 94 23.02 61.49 -22.87
N PRO A 95 22.94 61.92 -24.14
CA PRO A 95 23.53 63.19 -24.54
C PRO A 95 22.64 64.30 -23.97
N HIS A 96 23.09 64.91 -22.87
CA HIS A 96 22.60 66.23 -22.51
C HIS A 96 23.14 67.23 -23.52
N TYR A 97 22.31 67.67 -24.47
CA TYR A 97 22.50 68.99 -25.08
C TYR A 97 22.19 70.04 -24.01
N ARG A 98 23.18 70.30 -23.15
CA ARG A 98 23.24 71.52 -22.36
C ARG A 98 23.49 72.67 -23.34
N GLY A 99 22.40 73.35 -23.70
CA GLY A 99 22.45 74.59 -24.46
C GLY A 99 23.37 75.60 -23.79
N ARG A 100 24.52 75.85 -24.43
CA ARG A 100 25.22 77.12 -24.32
C ARG A 100 24.30 78.19 -24.89
N ARG A 101 23.85 79.13 -24.06
CA ARG A 101 23.47 80.45 -24.56
C ARG A 101 24.76 81.21 -24.86
N SER A 102 25.03 81.41 -26.15
CA SER A 102 25.88 82.47 -26.70
C SER A 102 24.95 83.61 -27.11
N PRO A 103 25.33 84.89 -26.97
CA PRO A 103 24.47 85.99 -27.36
C PRO A 103 24.34 86.05 -28.89
N ASP A 104 23.20 86.57 -29.33
CA ASP A 104 22.88 86.97 -30.70
C ASP A 104 22.45 85.85 -31.66
N SER A 105 21.17 85.48 -31.55
CA SER A 105 20.24 85.43 -32.69
C SER A 105 18.84 85.17 -32.13
N ASN A 106 18.06 86.24 -31.98
CA ASN A 106 16.61 86.15 -32.01
C ASN A 106 16.21 85.68 -33.42
N SER A 107 16.45 84.39 -33.71
CA SER A 107 15.78 83.72 -34.81
C SER A 107 14.44 83.32 -34.25
N GLU A 108 13.44 84.19 -34.43
CA GLU A 108 12.07 83.74 -34.48
C GLU A 108 12.08 82.50 -35.38
N LEU A 109 11.91 81.30 -34.80
CA LEU A 109 11.68 80.09 -35.58
C LEU A 109 10.68 80.48 -36.65
N SER A 110 11.03 80.31 -37.92
CA SER A 110 10.14 80.78 -38.96
C SER A 110 8.80 80.09 -38.73
N ASN A 111 7.70 80.81 -38.93
CA ASN A 111 6.36 80.27 -38.72
C ASN A 111 6.17 78.92 -39.43
N VAL A 112 6.93 78.68 -40.51
CA VAL A 112 7.00 77.44 -41.29
C VAL A 112 7.66 76.29 -40.51
N GLU A 113 8.78 76.51 -39.82
CA GLU A 113 9.48 75.46 -39.05
C GLU A 113 8.68 75.04 -37.81
N LEU A 114 7.98 75.97 -37.16
CA LEU A 114 7.06 75.66 -36.06
C LEU A 114 5.87 74.84 -36.53
N LYS A 115 5.32 75.16 -37.72
CA LYS A 115 4.24 74.38 -38.34
C LYS A 115 4.68 72.97 -38.67
N GLN A 116 5.85 72.82 -39.30
CA GLN A 116 6.39 71.50 -39.63
C GLN A 116 6.60 70.65 -38.38
N ARG A 117 7.20 71.20 -37.31
CA ARG A 117 7.36 70.46 -36.05
C ARG A 117 6.04 70.09 -35.41
N LEU A 118 5.03 70.96 -35.51
CA LEU A 118 3.69 70.65 -35.02
C LEU A 118 3.09 69.47 -35.80
N ASP A 119 3.20 69.48 -37.13
CA ASP A 119 2.71 68.40 -37.99
C ASP A 119 3.43 67.07 -37.70
N GLU A 120 4.76 67.09 -37.58
CA GLU A 120 5.56 65.92 -37.18
C GLU A 120 5.13 65.38 -35.80
N THR A 121 4.91 66.24 -34.81
CA THR A 121 4.43 65.80 -33.49
C THR A 121 3.01 65.25 -33.53
N LEU A 122 2.16 65.74 -34.43
CA LEU A 122 0.81 65.21 -34.61
C LEU A 122 0.84 63.83 -35.26
N GLU A 123 1.69 63.62 -36.27
CA GLU A 123 1.93 62.30 -36.87
C GLU A 123 2.47 61.30 -35.84
N GLU A 124 3.45 61.70 -35.01
CA GLU A 124 3.96 60.86 -33.92
C GLU A 124 2.85 60.48 -32.92
N VAL A 125 1.99 61.43 -32.54
CA VAL A 125 0.85 61.16 -31.66
C VAL A 125 -0.14 60.19 -32.30
N GLU A 126 -0.40 60.32 -33.60
CA GLU A 126 -1.28 59.41 -34.33
C GLU A 126 -0.69 57.99 -34.41
N ILE A 127 0.61 57.87 -34.68
CA ILE A 127 1.33 56.58 -34.67
C ILE A 127 1.24 55.94 -33.28
N LEU A 128 1.59 56.68 -32.21
CA LEU A 128 1.54 56.18 -30.84
C LEU A 128 0.12 55.77 -30.43
N LYS A 129 -0.92 56.48 -30.90
CA LYS A 129 -2.32 56.09 -30.67
C LYS A 129 -2.63 54.76 -31.33
N THR A 130 -2.22 54.54 -32.58
CA THR A 130 -2.44 53.25 -33.26
C THR A 130 -1.69 52.09 -32.59
N GLU A 131 -0.46 52.32 -32.14
CA GLU A 131 0.34 51.33 -31.39
C GLU A 131 -0.28 51.00 -30.03
N LEU A 132 -0.82 52.00 -29.33
CA LEU A 132 -1.53 51.82 -28.07
C LEU A 132 -2.80 50.99 -28.28
N GLU A 133 -3.60 51.30 -29.30
CA GLU A 133 -4.80 50.52 -29.64
C GLU A 133 -4.45 49.08 -30.04
N ALA A 134 -3.36 48.87 -30.79
CA ALA A 134 -2.89 47.53 -31.13
C ALA A 134 -2.45 46.73 -29.89
N SER A 135 -1.73 47.39 -28.98
CA SER A 135 -1.31 46.80 -27.71
C SER A 135 -2.49 46.45 -26.81
N GLN A 136 -3.52 47.29 -26.77
CA GLN A 136 -4.75 47.03 -26.01
C GLN A 136 -5.49 45.81 -26.55
N ARG A 137 -5.70 45.70 -27.87
CA ARG A 137 -6.30 44.51 -28.49
C ARG A 137 -5.50 43.23 -28.20
N GLN A 138 -4.16 43.34 -28.17
CA GLN A 138 -3.30 42.21 -27.83
C GLN A 138 -3.46 41.79 -26.36
N LEU A 139 -3.61 42.76 -25.45
CA LEU A 139 -3.84 42.48 -24.03
C LEU A 139 -5.19 41.79 -23.82
N GLU A 140 -6.27 42.32 -24.42
CA GLU A 140 -7.61 41.74 -24.36
C GLU A 140 -7.61 40.30 -24.89
N GLY A 141 -6.96 40.04 -26.03
CA GLY A 141 -6.83 38.68 -26.56
C GLY A 141 -6.03 37.72 -25.66
N LYS A 142 -4.99 38.23 -24.96
CA LYS A 142 -4.26 37.43 -23.96
C LYS A 142 -5.11 37.13 -22.73
N GLU A 143 -5.91 38.09 -22.26
CA GLU A 143 -6.81 37.89 -21.12
C GLU A 143 -7.90 36.85 -21.41
N GLU A 144 -8.48 36.89 -22.60
CA GLU A 144 -9.46 35.88 -23.04
C GLU A 144 -8.84 34.49 -23.16
N ALA A 145 -7.65 34.38 -23.77
CA ALA A 145 -6.93 33.11 -23.86
C ALA A 145 -6.60 32.55 -22.46
N LEU A 146 -6.18 33.39 -21.52
CA LEU A 146 -5.93 32.98 -20.14
C LEU A 146 -7.20 32.49 -19.44
N LYS A 147 -8.35 33.17 -19.62
CA LYS A 147 -9.63 32.72 -19.06
C LYS A 147 -10.04 31.36 -19.61
N ILE A 148 -9.86 31.13 -20.91
CA ILE A 148 -10.16 29.83 -21.54
C ILE A 148 -9.27 28.74 -20.95
N LEU A 149 -7.95 28.96 -20.90
CA LEU A 149 -7.00 27.98 -20.32
C LEU A 149 -7.33 27.67 -18.86
N GLN A 150 -7.59 28.69 -18.05
CA GLN A 150 -8.00 28.52 -16.66
C GLN A 150 -9.30 27.72 -16.55
N SER A 151 -10.30 28.01 -17.38
CA SER A 151 -11.56 27.27 -17.36
C SER A 151 -11.37 25.80 -17.75
N MET A 152 -10.50 25.50 -18.70
CA MET A 152 -10.19 24.13 -19.12
C MET A 152 -9.49 23.37 -17.98
N GLU A 153 -8.51 23.99 -17.32
CA GLU A 153 -7.79 23.39 -16.20
C GLU A 153 -8.71 23.14 -15.00
N ILE A 154 -9.57 24.11 -14.66
CA ILE A 154 -10.58 23.95 -13.59
C ILE A 154 -11.54 22.81 -13.92
N ASN A 155 -12.06 22.75 -15.14
CA ASN A 155 -12.98 21.69 -15.54
C ASN A 155 -12.30 20.32 -15.50
N ALA A 156 -11.06 20.21 -15.99
CA ALA A 156 -10.31 18.95 -15.95
C ALA A 156 -10.09 18.46 -14.52
N LEU A 157 -9.64 19.34 -13.62
CA LEU A 157 -9.44 19.02 -12.21
C LEU A 157 -10.77 18.66 -11.52
N GLN A 158 -11.86 19.35 -11.86
CA GLN A 158 -13.18 19.05 -11.33
C GLN A 158 -13.64 17.63 -11.71
N TRP A 159 -13.44 17.24 -12.97
CA TRP A 159 -13.72 15.87 -13.43
C TRP A 159 -12.85 14.83 -12.73
N GLU A 160 -11.56 15.11 -12.55
CA GLU A 160 -10.64 14.19 -11.86
C GLU A 160 -11.05 13.98 -10.40
N ILE A 161 -11.42 15.06 -9.70
CA ILE A 161 -11.93 15.01 -8.33
C ILE A 161 -13.23 14.18 -8.25
N GLU A 162 -14.18 14.43 -9.16
CA GLU A 162 -15.46 13.71 -9.17
C GLU A 162 -15.27 12.22 -9.51
N PHE A 163 -14.39 11.91 -10.46
CA PHE A 163 -14.04 10.55 -10.81
C PHE A 163 -13.44 9.81 -9.62
N ASP A 164 -12.43 10.40 -8.96
CA ASP A 164 -11.81 9.81 -7.78
C ASP A 164 -12.81 9.68 -6.64
N HIS A 165 -13.66 10.68 -6.41
CA HIS A 165 -14.72 10.63 -5.40
C HIS A 165 -15.65 9.43 -5.63
N ASN A 166 -16.12 9.23 -6.86
CA ASN A 166 -16.96 8.08 -7.21
C ASN A 166 -16.21 6.75 -7.07
N ARG A 167 -14.92 6.70 -7.45
CA ARG A 167 -14.09 5.51 -7.26
C ARG A 167 -13.94 5.15 -5.79
N PHE A 168 -13.65 6.14 -4.93
CA PHE A 168 -13.52 5.92 -3.49
C PHE A 168 -14.82 5.49 -2.86
N LYS A 169 -15.95 6.11 -3.23
CA LYS A 169 -17.27 5.73 -2.74
C LYS A 169 -17.60 4.27 -3.06
N ASN A 170 -17.36 3.81 -4.29
CA ASN A 170 -17.57 2.42 -4.68
C ASN A 170 -16.69 1.45 -3.88
N ILE A 171 -15.44 1.82 -3.63
CA ILE A 171 -14.51 1.01 -2.82
C ILE A 171 -15.00 0.96 -1.37
N GLU A 172 -15.39 2.09 -0.79
CA GLU A 172 -15.93 2.18 0.57
C GLU A 172 -17.18 1.29 0.72
N GLU A 173 -18.15 1.42 -0.18
CA GLU A 173 -19.36 0.59 -0.20
C GLU A 173 -19.03 -0.92 -0.30
N SER A 174 -18.08 -1.30 -1.16
CA SER A 174 -17.64 -2.70 -1.27
C SER A 174 -17.00 -3.21 0.02
N TRP A 175 -16.16 -2.41 0.67
CA TRP A 175 -15.54 -2.78 1.94
C TRP A 175 -16.55 -2.88 3.07
N THR A 176 -17.53 -1.98 3.14
CA THR A 176 -18.64 -2.07 4.09
C THR A 176 -19.41 -3.39 3.91
N GLN A 177 -19.76 -3.76 2.67
CA GLN A 177 -20.45 -5.03 2.40
C GLN A 177 -19.62 -6.26 2.81
N LYS A 178 -18.31 -6.25 2.54
CA LYS A 178 -17.40 -7.33 2.97
C LYS A 178 -17.32 -7.42 4.49
N TYR A 179 -17.22 -6.28 5.16
CA TYR A 179 -17.19 -6.20 6.62
C TYR A 179 -18.48 -6.75 7.24
N ASP A 180 -19.64 -6.36 6.71
CA ASP A 180 -20.94 -6.82 7.20
C ASP A 180 -21.10 -8.34 7.01
N ARG A 181 -20.69 -8.87 5.85
CA ARG A 181 -20.68 -10.32 5.59
C ARG A 181 -19.85 -11.07 6.62
N LEU A 182 -18.61 -10.63 6.85
CA LEU A 182 -17.72 -11.25 7.84
C LEU A 182 -18.29 -11.16 9.26
N ASN A 183 -18.95 -10.06 9.61
CA ASN A 183 -19.60 -9.94 10.91
C ASN A 183 -20.77 -10.92 11.07
N CYS A 184 -21.58 -11.11 10.02
CA CYS A 184 -22.63 -12.11 10.02
C CYS A 184 -22.05 -13.53 10.18
N GLU A 185 -21.02 -13.87 9.42
CA GLU A 185 -20.34 -15.17 9.53
C GLU A 185 -19.75 -15.39 10.94
N ASN A 186 -19.08 -14.39 11.50
CA ASN A 186 -18.56 -14.44 12.86
C ASN A 186 -19.67 -14.64 13.91
N ALA A 187 -20.83 -14.01 13.73
CA ALA A 187 -21.98 -14.20 14.61
C ALA A 187 -22.49 -15.65 14.55
N VAL A 188 -22.64 -16.22 13.36
CA VAL A 188 -23.06 -17.62 13.16
C VAL A 188 -22.06 -18.59 13.77
N LEU A 189 -20.75 -18.38 13.54
CA LEU A 189 -19.69 -19.21 14.12
C LEU A 189 -19.69 -19.14 15.65
N LYS A 190 -19.91 -17.97 16.22
CA LYS A 190 -20.00 -17.77 17.67
C LYS A 190 -21.18 -18.54 18.28
N GLU A 191 -22.36 -18.49 17.66
CA GLU A 191 -23.52 -19.26 18.12
C GLU A 191 -23.30 -20.76 17.94
N THR A 192 -22.71 -21.19 16.82
CA THR A 192 -22.37 -22.61 16.59
C THR A 192 -21.40 -23.12 17.66
N LEU A 193 -20.39 -22.33 18.02
CA LEU A 193 -19.43 -22.69 19.07
C LEU A 193 -20.10 -22.79 20.44
N LYS A 194 -21.06 -21.90 20.77
CA LYS A 194 -21.85 -22.02 22.00
C LYS A 194 -22.66 -23.31 22.03
N LEU A 195 -23.40 -23.62 20.95
CA LEU A 195 -24.18 -24.85 20.84
C LEU A 195 -23.29 -26.10 21.01
N LYS A 196 -22.13 -26.15 20.34
CA LYS A 196 -21.17 -27.26 20.51
C LYS A 196 -20.61 -27.33 21.93
N THR A 197 -20.41 -26.20 22.60
CA THR A 197 -19.99 -26.17 24.00
C THR A 197 -21.06 -26.74 24.93
N GLU A 198 -22.33 -26.43 24.67
CA GLU A 198 -23.47 -26.96 25.43
C GLU A 198 -23.66 -28.46 25.18
N GLU A 199 -23.56 -28.91 23.93
CA GLU A 199 -23.57 -30.33 23.55
C GLU A 199 -22.49 -31.13 24.29
N ILE A 200 -21.26 -30.62 24.32
CA ILE A 200 -20.15 -31.25 25.08
C ILE A 200 -20.46 -31.32 26.57
N LYS A 201 -21.08 -30.29 27.16
CA LYS A 201 -21.46 -30.31 28.58
C LYS A 201 -22.53 -31.37 28.86
N MET A 202 -23.54 -31.48 27.99
CA MET A 202 -24.57 -32.51 28.12
C MET A 202 -23.97 -33.91 28.02
N LEU A 203 -23.18 -34.19 26.98
CA LEU A 203 -22.50 -35.47 26.81
C LEU A 203 -21.57 -35.81 27.98
N LYS A 204 -20.88 -34.81 28.56
CA LYS A 204 -20.07 -35.03 29.77
C LYS A 204 -20.93 -35.43 30.97
N SER A 205 -22.10 -34.80 31.16
CA SER A 205 -23.01 -35.16 32.25
C SER A 205 -23.64 -36.54 32.05
N GLU A 206 -23.99 -36.90 30.81
CA GLU A 206 -24.51 -38.22 30.46
C GLU A 206 -23.45 -39.31 30.69
N ASN A 207 -22.21 -39.09 30.22
CA ASN A 207 -21.12 -40.02 30.44
C ASN A 207 -20.82 -40.21 31.94
N ALA A 208 -20.89 -39.14 32.74
CA ALA A 208 -20.77 -39.23 34.18
C ALA A 208 -21.90 -40.09 34.80
N SER A 209 -23.14 -39.92 34.35
CA SER A 209 -24.28 -40.72 34.82
C SER A 209 -24.18 -42.20 34.43
N LEU A 210 -23.74 -42.50 33.19
CA LEU A 210 -23.53 -43.86 32.73
C LEU A 210 -22.39 -44.52 33.48
N ASN A 211 -21.30 -43.79 33.74
CA ASN A 211 -20.19 -44.30 34.53
C ASN A 211 -20.62 -44.58 35.98
N GLN A 212 -21.49 -43.75 36.56
CA GLN A 212 -22.07 -44.02 37.87
C GLN A 212 -22.94 -45.29 37.85
N GLN A 213 -23.84 -45.43 36.88
CA GLN A 213 -24.67 -46.63 36.73
C GLN A 213 -23.83 -47.89 36.52
N TYR A 214 -22.75 -47.80 35.73
CA TYR A 214 -21.79 -48.89 35.55
C TYR A 214 -21.18 -49.33 36.89
N LEU A 215 -20.75 -48.38 37.72
CA LEU A 215 -20.19 -48.66 39.05
C LEU A 215 -21.23 -49.27 40.00
N GLU A 216 -22.48 -48.80 39.97
CA GLU A 216 -23.59 -49.34 40.77
C GLU A 216 -23.90 -50.78 40.38
N VAL A 217 -23.99 -51.08 39.08
CA VAL A 217 -24.19 -52.45 38.58
C VAL A 217 -23.00 -53.33 38.94
N LEU A 218 -21.77 -52.83 38.80
CA LEU A 218 -20.57 -53.55 39.19
C LEU A 218 -20.57 -53.92 40.69
N ALA A 219 -21.06 -53.01 41.55
CA ALA A 219 -21.16 -53.25 42.98
C ALA A 219 -22.25 -54.29 43.35
N MET A 220 -23.23 -54.53 42.49
CA MET A 220 -24.25 -55.57 42.66
C MET A 220 -23.80 -56.97 42.22
N LEU A 221 -22.67 -57.10 41.52
CA LEU A 221 -22.14 -58.40 41.05
C LEU A 221 -21.42 -59.17 42.17
N ASP A 222 -21.37 -60.49 42.04
CA ASP A 222 -20.65 -61.35 42.99
C ASP A 222 -19.12 -61.17 42.85
N ILE A 223 -18.36 -61.39 43.92
CA ILE A 223 -16.91 -61.05 44.01
C ILE A 223 -16.08 -61.74 42.92
N LYS A 224 -16.47 -62.96 42.50
CA LYS A 224 -15.83 -63.69 41.39
C LYS A 224 -16.10 -63.03 40.03
N GLN A 225 -17.30 -62.51 39.81
CA GLN A 225 -17.69 -61.82 38.58
C GLN A 225 -17.04 -60.43 38.52
N GLN A 226 -16.99 -59.72 39.64
CA GLN A 226 -16.31 -58.42 39.75
C GLN A 226 -14.82 -58.54 39.42
N LYS A 227 -14.15 -59.60 39.90
CA LYS A 227 -12.75 -59.90 39.53
C LYS A 227 -12.58 -60.19 38.04
N MET A 228 -13.46 -60.97 37.42
CA MET A 228 -13.41 -61.21 35.97
C MET A 228 -13.61 -59.91 35.15
N VAL A 229 -14.48 -59.01 35.58
CA VAL A 229 -14.69 -57.71 34.90
C VAL A 229 -13.46 -56.81 35.07
N GLN A 230 -12.88 -56.74 36.27
CA GLN A 230 -11.70 -55.94 36.56
C GLN A 230 -10.43 -56.47 35.88
N GLU A 231 -10.30 -57.79 35.75
CA GLU A 231 -9.21 -58.45 34.99
C GLU A 231 -9.28 -58.13 33.50
N ASN A 232 -10.48 -58.13 32.89
CA ASN A 232 -10.66 -57.71 31.48
C ASN A 232 -10.34 -56.22 31.27
N VAL A 233 -10.72 -55.33 32.20
CA VAL A 233 -10.43 -53.88 32.11
C VAL A 233 -8.93 -53.57 32.34
N CYS A 234 -8.23 -54.36 33.17
CA CYS A 234 -6.79 -54.20 33.40
C CYS A 234 -5.92 -54.79 32.28
N GLN A 235 -6.42 -55.79 31.53
CA GLN A 235 -5.70 -56.37 30.39
C GLN A 235 -5.52 -55.40 29.22
N ASP A 236 -6.40 -54.40 29.07
CA ASP A 236 -6.25 -53.36 28.05
C ASP A 236 -5.07 -52.39 28.32
N LYS A 237 -4.48 -52.42 29.52
CA LYS A 237 -3.32 -51.57 29.88
C LYS A 237 -1.99 -52.31 29.85
N SER A 238 -1.97 -53.63 29.66
CA SER A 238 -0.72 -54.40 29.57
C SER A 238 -0.32 -54.65 28.12
N GLY A 239 0.53 -53.78 27.58
CA GLY A 239 1.41 -54.13 26.45
C GLY A 239 1.00 -53.66 25.06
N PHE A 240 -0.10 -52.95 24.89
CA PHE A 240 -0.31 -52.14 23.69
C PHE A 240 0.08 -50.70 24.01
N THR A 241 1.27 -50.27 23.56
CA THR A 241 1.51 -48.86 23.25
C THR A 241 0.27 -48.39 22.49
N GLU A 242 -0.49 -47.42 23.03
CA GLU A 242 -1.77 -46.94 22.47
C GLU A 242 -1.74 -47.00 20.94
N VAL A 243 -2.28 -48.09 20.38
CA VAL A 243 -2.36 -48.23 18.93
C VAL A 243 -3.48 -47.29 18.58
N SER A 244 -3.13 -46.20 17.89
CA SER A 244 -4.11 -45.21 17.48
C SER A 244 -5.30 -45.91 16.81
N GLY A 245 -6.52 -45.47 17.08
CA GLY A 245 -7.71 -46.01 16.37
C GLY A 245 -7.53 -45.98 14.84
N LEU A 246 -6.71 -45.05 14.34
CA LEU A 246 -6.28 -45.00 12.95
C LEU A 246 -5.34 -46.15 12.55
N GLU A 247 -4.36 -46.51 13.40
CA GLU A 247 -3.48 -47.66 13.15
C GLU A 247 -4.29 -48.96 13.11
N LEU A 248 -5.27 -49.14 14.02
CA LEU A 248 -6.19 -50.29 14.00
C LEU A 248 -7.06 -50.32 12.74
N ALA A 249 -7.59 -49.16 12.31
CA ALA A 249 -8.36 -49.05 11.08
C ALA A 249 -7.53 -49.41 9.84
N VAL A 250 -6.27 -48.96 9.77
CA VAL A 250 -5.36 -49.29 8.65
C VAL A 250 -4.99 -50.77 8.67
N LEU A 251 -4.79 -51.36 9.86
CA LEU A 251 -4.52 -52.79 9.99
C LEU A 251 -5.73 -53.64 9.56
N GLY A 252 -6.95 -53.20 9.86
CA GLY A 252 -8.21 -53.89 9.55
C GLY A 252 -8.70 -53.73 8.10
N ALA A 253 -8.20 -52.74 7.36
CA ALA A 253 -8.58 -52.50 5.96
C ALA A 253 -7.95 -53.50 4.96
N CYS A 254 -6.92 -54.25 5.37
CA CYS A 254 -6.31 -55.29 4.53
C CYS A 254 -7.22 -56.52 4.46
N LEU A 255 -7.62 -56.90 3.24
CA LEU A 255 -8.39 -58.13 3.00
C LEU A 255 -7.51 -59.40 3.02
N CYS A 256 -6.19 -59.27 3.10
CA CYS A 256 -5.30 -60.42 3.14
C CYS A 256 -5.34 -61.09 4.51
N HIS A 257 -5.48 -62.42 4.54
CA HIS A 257 -5.41 -63.20 5.76
C HIS A 257 -3.95 -63.45 6.14
N GLY A 258 -3.55 -63.01 7.34
CA GLY A 258 -2.27 -63.39 7.92
C GLY A 258 -2.35 -64.75 8.63
N PRO A 259 -1.24 -65.49 8.73
CA PRO A 259 -1.19 -66.73 9.48
C PRO A 259 -1.57 -66.46 10.95
N ARG A 260 -2.47 -67.31 11.50
CA ARG A 260 -2.92 -67.29 12.91
C ARG A 260 -3.59 -65.99 13.39
N GLY A 261 -4.25 -65.24 12.50
CA GLY A 261 -4.97 -64.02 12.90
C GLY A 261 -4.06 -62.82 13.18
N SER A 262 -2.79 -62.89 12.78
CA SER A 262 -1.89 -61.73 12.80
C SER A 262 -2.14 -60.82 11.58
N PRO A 263 -1.92 -59.49 11.68
CA PRO A 263 -2.05 -58.59 10.55
C PRO A 263 -1.11 -58.99 9.40
N CYS A 264 -1.63 -58.95 8.17
CA CYS A 264 -0.90 -59.22 6.93
C CYS A 264 0.33 -58.30 6.80
N SER A 265 1.37 -58.69 6.05
CA SER A 265 2.55 -57.82 5.82
C SER A 265 2.17 -56.49 5.15
N CYS A 266 1.19 -56.53 4.24
CA CYS A 266 0.64 -55.34 3.59
C CYS A 266 0.02 -54.36 4.60
N ALA A 267 -0.71 -54.85 5.59
CA ALA A 267 -1.36 -54.08 6.65
C ALA A 267 -0.31 -53.43 7.55
N LYS A 268 0.72 -54.19 7.94
CA LYS A 268 1.83 -53.68 8.77
C LYS A 268 2.59 -52.57 8.04
N MET A 269 2.86 -52.76 6.75
CA MET A 269 3.54 -51.76 5.93
C MET A 269 2.66 -50.52 5.74
N ALA A 270 1.36 -50.69 5.48
CA ALA A 270 0.42 -49.58 5.35
C ALA A 270 0.28 -48.79 6.66
N ALA A 271 0.18 -49.47 7.81
CA ALA A 271 0.12 -48.83 9.13
C ALA A 271 1.42 -48.07 9.44
N SER A 272 2.57 -48.68 9.16
CA SER A 272 3.89 -48.04 9.32
C SER A 272 4.05 -46.81 8.41
N ALA A 273 3.66 -46.92 7.14
CA ALA A 273 3.71 -45.81 6.19
C ALA A 273 2.76 -44.67 6.61
N ARG A 274 1.54 -45.00 7.09
CA ARG A 274 0.59 -44.02 7.60
C ARG A 274 1.12 -43.31 8.85
N LYS A 275 1.79 -44.03 9.75
CA LYS A 275 2.46 -43.49 10.92
C LYS A 275 3.56 -42.49 10.51
N MET A 276 4.43 -42.86 9.57
CA MET A 276 5.45 -41.94 9.04
C MET A 276 4.84 -40.72 8.36
N LEU A 277 3.78 -40.88 7.56
CA LEU A 277 3.10 -39.75 6.91
C LEU A 277 2.50 -38.76 7.92
N LEU A 278 1.92 -39.26 9.02
CA LEU A 278 1.42 -38.39 10.08
C LEU A 278 2.54 -37.64 10.79
N GLN A 279 3.64 -38.32 11.07
CA GLN A 279 4.81 -37.69 11.69
C GLN A 279 5.39 -36.60 10.78
N LEU A 280 5.59 -36.90 9.49
CA LEU A 280 6.05 -35.91 8.50
C LEU A 280 5.08 -34.75 8.36
N LYS A 281 3.76 -35.00 8.43
CA LYS A 281 2.76 -33.93 8.39
C LYS A 281 2.85 -33.01 9.61
N GLN A 282 3.07 -33.55 10.80
CA GLN A 282 3.30 -32.76 12.01
C GLN A 282 4.60 -31.94 11.91
N GLU A 283 5.69 -32.56 11.45
CA GLU A 283 6.97 -31.87 11.23
C GLU A 283 6.84 -30.73 10.20
N LEU A 284 6.10 -30.94 9.10
CA LEU A 284 5.82 -29.90 8.11
C LEU A 284 5.01 -28.75 8.71
N GLN A 285 3.99 -29.03 9.53
CA GLN A 285 3.22 -27.98 10.20
C GLN A 285 4.08 -27.16 11.16
N LEU A 286 4.98 -27.81 11.91
CA LEU A 286 5.91 -27.12 12.81
C LEU A 286 6.90 -26.26 12.03
N LEU A 287 7.46 -26.78 10.93
CA LEU A 287 8.35 -26.01 10.06
C LEU A 287 7.64 -24.83 9.39
N GLN A 288 6.39 -25.01 8.98
CA GLN A 288 5.59 -23.94 8.40
C GLN A 288 5.34 -22.82 9.43
N LYS A 289 5.00 -23.18 10.67
CA LYS A 289 4.85 -22.20 11.75
C LYS A 289 6.17 -21.46 12.04
N SER A 290 7.29 -22.18 12.11
CA SER A 290 8.63 -21.60 12.30
C SER A 290 9.00 -20.65 11.16
N LYS A 291 8.68 -21.02 9.90
CA LYS A 291 8.85 -20.16 8.73
C LYS A 291 8.05 -18.86 8.88
N GLU A 292 6.77 -18.93 9.24
CA GLU A 292 5.91 -17.76 9.43
C GLU A 292 6.45 -16.84 10.53
N GLU A 293 6.88 -17.40 11.67
CA GLU A 293 7.52 -16.66 12.76
C GLU A 293 8.80 -15.95 12.29
N ALA A 294 9.63 -16.62 11.46
CA ALA A 294 10.83 -16.02 10.88
C ALA A 294 10.50 -14.86 9.93
N TYR A 295 9.43 -14.96 9.11
CA TYR A 295 8.98 -13.85 8.26
C TYR A 295 8.51 -12.65 9.07
N ILE A 296 7.71 -12.89 10.12
CA ILE A 296 7.25 -11.82 11.03
C ILE A 296 8.46 -11.14 11.69
N MET A 297 9.45 -11.92 12.14
CA MET A 297 10.66 -11.39 12.74
C MET A 297 11.51 -10.59 11.76
N ALA A 298 11.67 -11.07 10.53
CA ALA A 298 12.39 -10.36 9.47
C ALA A 298 11.72 -9.03 9.13
N ASP A 299 10.39 -8.99 9.06
CA ASP A 299 9.64 -7.76 8.82
C ASP A 299 9.77 -6.78 9.99
N ALA A 300 9.73 -7.27 11.23
CA ALA A 300 9.98 -6.45 12.42
C ALA A 300 11.38 -5.82 12.39
N PHE A 301 12.41 -6.57 12.00
CA PHE A 301 13.77 -6.02 11.83
C PHE A 301 13.84 -5.00 10.70
N ARG A 302 13.19 -5.25 9.56
CA ARG A 302 13.10 -4.30 8.44
C ARG A 302 12.49 -2.98 8.90
N ILE A 303 11.34 -3.03 9.57
CA ILE A 303 10.65 -1.85 10.11
C ILE A 303 11.52 -1.11 11.13
N ALA A 304 12.14 -1.83 12.07
CA ALA A 304 13.01 -1.22 13.08
C ALA A 304 14.22 -0.52 12.44
N PHE A 305 14.81 -1.14 11.40
CA PHE A 305 15.91 -0.56 10.64
C PHE A 305 15.48 0.71 9.90
N GLU A 306 14.35 0.68 9.20
CA GLU A 306 13.78 1.85 8.52
C GLU A 306 13.51 3.00 9.50
N GLN A 307 12.90 2.71 10.65
CA GLN A 307 12.69 3.71 11.70
C GLN A 307 14.00 4.32 12.20
N GLN A 308 15.03 3.49 12.39
CA GLN A 308 16.35 3.97 12.81
C GLN A 308 16.99 4.85 11.72
N LEU A 309 16.86 4.46 10.46
CA LEU A 309 17.36 5.22 9.31
C LEU A 309 16.68 6.60 9.24
N MET A 310 15.36 6.65 9.37
CA MET A 310 14.58 7.89 9.39
C MET A 310 15.00 8.80 10.55
N ARG A 311 15.14 8.27 11.77
CA ARG A 311 15.62 9.05 12.92
C ARG A 311 17.02 9.61 12.69
N LYS A 312 17.91 8.86 12.03
CA LYS A 312 19.27 9.32 11.73
C LYS A 312 19.30 10.37 10.64
N ASN A 313 18.50 10.22 9.60
CA ASN A 313 18.34 11.23 8.54
C ASN A 313 17.77 12.54 9.12
N ASP A 314 16.76 12.46 9.99
CA ASP A 314 16.20 13.64 10.68
C ASP A 314 17.24 14.35 11.56
N GLN A 315 18.06 13.60 12.29
CA GLN A 315 19.17 14.14 13.08
C GLN A 315 20.21 14.83 12.19
N ALA A 316 20.60 14.22 11.07
CA ALA A 316 21.55 14.79 10.11
C ALA A 316 21.00 16.07 9.45
N LEU A 317 19.70 16.09 9.12
CA LEU A 317 19.03 17.27 8.59
C LEU A 317 19.07 18.42 9.60
N LYS A 318 18.71 18.15 10.87
CA LYS A 318 18.77 19.15 11.95
C LYS A 318 20.19 19.67 12.18
N LEU A 319 21.19 18.78 12.19
CA LEU A 319 22.60 19.20 12.31
C LEU A 319 23.00 20.11 11.16
N THR A 320 22.64 19.75 9.92
CA THR A 320 22.94 20.55 8.73
C THR A 320 22.27 21.92 8.76
N GLN A 321 21.05 22.00 9.26
CA GLN A 321 20.35 23.28 9.45
C GLN A 321 21.02 24.16 10.51
N MET A 322 21.40 23.58 11.66
CA MET A 322 22.15 24.29 12.70
C MET A 322 23.51 24.77 12.20
N ASP A 323 24.25 23.93 11.47
CA ASP A 323 25.52 24.29 10.83
C ASP A 323 25.37 25.47 9.86
N LYS A 324 24.28 25.50 9.08
CA LYS A 324 23.97 26.62 8.18
C LYS A 324 23.69 27.91 8.95
N LEU A 325 23.05 27.84 10.12
CA LEU A 325 22.79 29.00 10.98
C LEU A 325 24.08 29.50 11.64
N CYS A 326 24.87 28.61 12.26
CA CYS A 326 26.16 28.97 12.85
C CYS A 326 27.08 29.62 11.81
N LYS A 327 27.19 29.05 10.59
CA LYS A 327 28.00 29.64 9.50
C LYS A 327 27.50 31.01 9.06
N LYS A 328 26.18 31.29 9.12
CA LYS A 328 25.62 32.62 8.82
C LYS A 328 25.96 33.61 9.94
N GLU A 329 25.88 33.19 11.20
CA GLU A 329 26.28 34.01 12.35
C GLU A 329 27.78 34.30 12.34
N THR A 330 28.64 33.33 12.06
CA THR A 330 30.10 33.56 11.98
C THR A 330 30.43 34.53 10.84
N LYS A 331 29.75 34.42 9.69
CA LYS A 331 29.89 35.38 8.59
C LYS A 331 29.43 36.79 8.98
N TRP A 332 28.32 36.90 9.72
CA TRP A 332 27.82 38.18 10.22
C TRP A 332 28.78 38.82 11.24
N ILE A 333 29.35 38.03 12.15
CA ILE A 333 30.33 38.48 13.15
C ILE A 333 31.62 38.92 12.46
N ASN A 334 32.13 38.15 11.49
CA ASN A 334 33.30 38.55 10.70
C ASN A 334 33.06 39.84 9.91
N TRP A 335 31.85 40.03 9.37
CA TRP A 335 31.50 41.25 8.64
C TRP A 335 31.37 42.47 9.55
N LYS A 336 31.00 42.29 10.82
CA LYS A 336 31.01 43.35 11.84
C LYS A 336 32.43 43.74 12.25
N HIS A 337 33.29 42.76 12.52
CA HIS A 337 34.70 43.03 12.87
C HIS A 337 35.45 43.76 11.75
N LEU A 338 35.21 43.40 10.48
CA LEU A 338 35.84 44.07 9.34
C LEU A 338 35.38 45.53 9.14
N LYS A 339 34.27 45.93 9.77
CA LYS A 339 33.68 47.26 9.66
C LYS A 339 34.15 48.21 10.77
N GLU A 340 34.62 47.66 11.88
CA GLU A 340 35.19 48.40 13.01
C GLU A 340 36.69 48.70 12.80
N ASP A 341 37.38 47.99 11.89
CA ASP A 341 38.80 48.22 11.54
C ASP A 341 39.01 49.26 10.40
N VAL A 342 37.97 49.98 9.96
CA VAL A 342 38.02 50.96 8.83
C VAL A 342 37.66 52.40 9.26
N GLU A 343 37.46 52.65 10.55
CA GLU A 343 37.50 54.01 11.14
C GLU A 343 38.80 54.22 11.92
#